data_AF-A0A2A2LQV6-F1
#
_entry.id   AF-A0A2A2LQV6-F1
#
_cell.length_a   1.000
_cell.length_b   1.000
_cell.length_c   1.000
_cell.angle_alpha   90.00
_cell.angle_beta   90.00
_cell.angle_gamma   90.00
#
_symmetry.space_group_name_H-M   'P 1'
#
loop_
_entity.id
_entity.type
_entity.pdbx_description
1 polymer ?
#
loop_
_entity_poly.entity_id
_entity_poly.type
_entity_poly.pdbx_seq_one_letter_code
_entity_poly.pdbx_strand_id
1 'polypeptide(L)'
;MSKFVHRGSLLLSSKRPLFPWQLGPKSQKRLQNLTHLDTLILENMGILNIFDGNNLFCGTKKLNKLHLKLDHRHRMDIDEITTIDLDGYFLLNLIGKVPVAPLDISIYYDIPVLVLQFDPLQMCALIRCWRTAPFAQPITQIVFNSIVTISQFHDAAEHSRLFQYGELLPVPYCRFHSIHTFNRNVVLKLACYANGNVTQWHIQTEILKSSGYKKI
;
A
#
# COMPACT_ATOMS: atom_id res chain seq x y z
N MET A 1 -35.69 1.33 13.84
CA MET A 1 -35.17 -0.05 13.75
C MET A 1 -33.67 0.02 13.46
N SER A 2 -32.83 0.05 14.48
CA SER A 2 -31.37 0.23 14.37
C SER A 2 -30.67 -1.12 14.28
N LYS A 3 -30.22 -1.51 13.08
CA LYS A 3 -29.31 -2.65 12.90
C LYS A 3 -27.93 -2.25 13.42
N PHE A 4 -27.60 -2.62 14.66
CA PHE A 4 -26.22 -2.63 15.13
C PHE A 4 -25.48 -3.75 14.40
N VAL A 5 -24.77 -3.41 13.33
CA VAL A 5 -23.78 -4.31 12.73
C VAL A 5 -22.58 -4.31 13.65
N HIS A 6 -22.41 -5.35 14.47
CA HIS A 6 -21.15 -5.57 15.19
C HIS A 6 -20.03 -5.69 14.14
N ARG A 7 -19.26 -4.63 13.95
CA ARG A 7 -18.07 -4.62 13.09
C ARG A 7 -16.94 -5.27 13.89
N GLY A 8 -16.48 -6.45 13.44
CA GLY A 8 -15.33 -7.11 14.05
C GLY A 8 -14.05 -6.40 13.64
N SER A 9 -13.24 -5.99 14.62
CA SER A 9 -11.85 -5.58 14.39
C SER A 9 -10.92 -6.65 14.97
N LEU A 10 -9.87 -7.00 14.24
CA LEU A 10 -8.86 -7.95 14.68
C LEU A 10 -7.48 -7.31 14.57
N LEU A 11 -6.78 -7.20 15.70
CA LEU A 11 -5.38 -6.85 15.78
C LEU A 11 -4.56 -8.11 16.02
N LEU A 12 -3.58 -8.35 15.15
CA LEU A 12 -2.57 -9.39 15.33
C LEU A 12 -1.20 -8.73 15.47
N SER A 13 -0.57 -8.94 16.61
CA SER A 13 0.76 -8.41 16.91
C SER A 13 1.58 -9.45 17.67
N SER A 14 2.90 -9.41 17.50
CA SER A 14 3.80 -10.26 18.28
C SER A 14 3.96 -9.69 19.69
N LYS A 15 3.88 -10.55 20.71
CA LYS A 15 4.28 -10.20 22.08
C LYS A 15 5.78 -9.91 22.21
N ARG A 16 6.57 -10.34 21.22
CA ARG A 16 8.01 -10.05 21.10
C ARG A 16 8.22 -9.14 19.89
N PRO A 17 8.15 -7.82 20.07
CA PRO A 17 8.10 -6.87 18.96
C PRO A 17 9.39 -6.84 18.11
N LEU A 18 10.50 -7.32 18.68
CA LEU A 18 11.78 -7.51 18.00
C LEU A 18 11.78 -8.63 16.95
N PHE A 19 10.88 -9.60 17.08
CA PHE A 19 10.89 -10.79 16.21
C PHE A 19 9.82 -10.66 15.12
N PRO A 20 10.23 -10.66 13.84
CA PRO A 20 9.26 -10.77 12.76
C PRO A 20 8.50 -12.08 12.91
N TRP A 21 7.19 -12.02 12.66
CA TRP A 21 6.33 -13.19 12.72
C TRP A 21 5.53 -13.32 11.42
N GLN A 22 4.92 -14.48 11.22
CA GLN A 22 4.02 -14.75 10.10
C GLN A 22 2.87 -15.63 10.56
N LEU A 23 1.73 -15.55 9.86
CA LEU A 23 0.62 -16.46 10.11
C LEU A 23 0.94 -17.85 9.57
N GLY A 24 0.91 -18.85 10.44
CA GLY A 24 0.94 -20.25 10.02
C GLY A 24 -0.34 -20.65 9.27
N PRO A 25 -0.32 -21.74 8.47
CA PRO A 25 -1.43 -22.13 7.58
C PRO A 25 -2.79 -22.27 8.29
N LYS A 26 -2.80 -22.79 9.53
CA LYS A 26 -4.04 -22.93 10.32
C LYS A 26 -4.65 -21.57 10.68
N SER A 27 -3.81 -20.60 11.03
CA SER A 27 -4.27 -19.24 11.39
C SER A 27 -4.76 -18.50 10.15
N GLN A 28 -4.11 -18.68 8.99
CA GLN A 28 -4.58 -18.15 7.71
C GLN A 28 -5.98 -18.68 7.36
N LYS A 29 -6.19 -19.99 7.46
CA LYS A 29 -7.52 -20.61 7.23
C LYS A 29 -8.59 -20.10 8.20
N ARG A 30 -8.23 -19.87 9.47
CA ARG A 30 -9.16 -19.26 10.46
C ARG A 30 -9.52 -17.83 10.10
N LEU A 31 -8.53 -17.02 9.70
CA LEU A 31 -8.73 -15.64 9.27
C LEU A 31 -9.68 -15.56 8.07
N GLN A 32 -9.51 -16.46 7.10
CA GLN A 32 -10.41 -16.56 5.94
C GLN A 32 -11.86 -16.83 6.33
N ASN A 33 -12.12 -17.56 7.41
CA ASN A 33 -13.47 -17.89 7.87
C ASN A 33 -14.15 -16.78 8.69
N LEU A 34 -13.47 -15.65 8.96
CA LEU A 34 -14.03 -14.53 9.72
C LEU A 34 -14.96 -13.66 8.86
N THR A 35 -16.19 -14.12 8.65
CA THR A 35 -17.19 -13.47 7.77
C THR A 35 -17.67 -12.09 8.23
N HIS A 36 -17.44 -11.73 9.48
CA HIS A 36 -17.86 -10.46 10.09
C HIS A 36 -16.71 -9.46 10.32
N LEU A 37 -15.50 -9.80 9.87
CA LEU A 37 -14.33 -8.95 10.02
C LEU A 37 -14.43 -7.74 9.09
N ASP A 38 -14.40 -6.54 9.67
CA ASP A 38 -14.46 -5.25 8.98
C ASP A 38 -13.08 -4.59 8.91
N THR A 39 -12.28 -4.74 9.97
CA THR A 39 -10.95 -4.14 10.08
C THR A 39 -9.93 -5.21 10.49
N LEU A 40 -8.83 -5.30 9.75
CA LEU A 40 -7.68 -6.16 10.07
C LEU A 40 -6.44 -5.29 10.26
N ILE A 41 -5.78 -5.44 11.41
CA ILE A 41 -4.55 -4.76 11.76
C ILE A 41 -3.46 -5.81 11.99
N LEU A 42 -2.37 -5.74 11.23
CA LEU A 42 -1.21 -6.62 11.34
C LEU A 42 0.02 -5.77 11.73
N GLU A 43 0.55 -6.01 12.93
CA GLU A 43 1.73 -5.31 13.44
C GLU A 43 2.96 -6.21 13.46
N ASN A 44 4.09 -5.71 12.96
CA ASN A 44 5.40 -6.40 13.00
C ASN A 44 5.47 -7.76 12.28
N MET A 45 4.62 -7.95 11.27
CA MET A 45 4.64 -9.15 10.42
C MET A 45 5.75 -9.02 9.37
N GLY A 46 6.64 -10.01 9.29
CA GLY A 46 7.85 -9.95 8.44
C GLY A 46 7.69 -10.52 7.03
N ILE A 47 6.61 -11.27 6.77
CA ILE A 47 6.31 -11.90 5.49
C ILE A 47 4.82 -11.74 5.23
N LEU A 48 4.40 -11.23 4.07
CA LEU A 48 3.00 -10.92 3.72
C LEU A 48 2.36 -11.90 2.72
N ASN A 49 2.83 -13.16 2.70
CA ASN A 49 2.32 -14.25 1.85
C ASN A 49 0.83 -14.61 2.07
N ILE A 50 0.17 -13.99 3.04
CA ILE A 50 -1.28 -14.11 3.26
C ILE A 50 -2.12 -13.59 2.08
N PHE A 51 -1.47 -12.90 1.14
CA PHE A 51 -2.06 -12.27 -0.03
C PHE A 51 -1.62 -12.90 -1.36
N ASP A 52 -1.01 -14.08 -1.35
CA ASP A 52 -0.61 -14.72 -2.60
C ASP A 52 -1.76 -15.46 -3.32
N GLY A 53 -1.91 -15.10 -4.60
CA GLY A 53 -2.39 -15.91 -5.72
C GLY A 53 -3.84 -16.38 -5.71
N ASN A 54 -4.27 -17.10 -4.68
CA ASN A 54 -5.56 -17.78 -4.60
C ASN A 54 -6.25 -17.66 -3.23
N ASN A 55 -5.56 -17.09 -2.23
CA ASN A 55 -6.01 -17.03 -0.84
C ASN A 55 -6.45 -15.64 -0.38
N LEU A 56 -6.41 -14.65 -1.29
CA LEU A 56 -6.83 -13.28 -1.08
C LEU A 56 -8.31 -13.22 -0.71
N PHE A 57 -8.60 -13.22 0.60
CA PHE A 57 -9.85 -12.78 1.19
C PHE A 57 -11.14 -13.47 0.76
N CYS A 58 -11.10 -14.73 0.30
CA CYS A 58 -12.29 -15.42 -0.20
C CYS A 58 -13.42 -15.62 0.84
N GLY A 59 -13.22 -15.29 2.12
CA GLY A 59 -14.29 -15.33 3.13
C GLY A 59 -14.57 -14.05 3.92
N THR A 60 -13.70 -13.03 3.88
CA THR A 60 -13.96 -11.74 4.56
C THR A 60 -14.62 -10.75 3.58
N LYS A 61 -15.80 -11.10 3.05
CA LYS A 61 -16.56 -10.27 2.08
C LYS A 61 -16.89 -8.84 2.57
N LYS A 62 -16.63 -8.55 3.85
CA LYS A 62 -16.93 -7.29 4.54
C LYS A 62 -15.70 -6.54 5.02
N LEU A 63 -14.49 -7.02 4.71
CA LEU A 63 -13.29 -6.32 5.12
C LEU A 63 -13.21 -4.99 4.36
N ASN A 64 -13.29 -3.90 5.10
CA ASN A 64 -13.27 -2.54 4.58
C ASN A 64 -11.93 -1.85 4.87
N LYS A 65 -11.18 -2.33 5.86
CA LYS A 65 -9.92 -1.72 6.29
C LYS A 65 -8.82 -2.74 6.51
N LEU A 66 -7.65 -2.49 5.91
CA LEU A 66 -6.42 -3.24 6.14
C LEU A 66 -5.32 -2.28 6.59
N HIS A 67 -4.83 -2.49 7.81
CA HIS A 67 -3.70 -1.76 8.37
C HIS A 67 -2.50 -2.70 8.54
N LEU A 68 -1.41 -2.42 7.85
CA LEU A 68 -0.12 -3.09 8.03
C LEU A 68 0.84 -2.08 8.65
N LYS A 69 1.45 -2.43 9.79
CA LYS A 69 2.33 -1.51 10.51
C LYS A 69 3.57 -2.25 10.99
N LEU A 70 4.75 -1.73 10.65
CA LEU A 70 5.96 -2.08 11.39
C LEU A 70 6.20 -0.99 12.43
N ASP A 71 6.13 -1.36 13.70
CA ASP A 71 6.42 -0.47 14.82
C ASP A 71 7.93 -0.46 15.08
N HIS A 72 8.56 0.66 14.71
CA HIS A 72 9.99 0.91 14.81
C HIS A 72 10.50 1.12 16.23
N ARG A 73 9.61 1.42 17.19
CA ARG A 73 9.97 1.74 18.58
C ARG A 73 10.61 0.56 19.32
N HIS A 74 10.76 -0.58 18.66
CA HIS A 74 11.27 -1.79 19.24
C HIS A 74 12.47 -2.38 18.49
N ARG A 75 13.00 -1.74 17.45
CA ARG A 75 14.28 -2.15 16.85
C ARG A 75 15.34 -1.12 17.20
N MET A 76 16.14 -1.42 18.22
CA MET A 76 17.34 -0.66 18.54
C MET A 76 18.36 -0.84 17.41
N ASP A 77 19.05 0.24 17.07
CA ASP A 77 20.34 0.32 16.39
C ASP A 77 20.65 -0.87 15.48
N ILE A 78 20.13 -0.82 14.25
CA ILE A 78 20.63 -1.64 13.16
C ILE A 78 21.40 -0.67 12.28
N ASP A 79 22.72 -0.64 12.38
CA ASP A 79 23.57 0.19 11.51
C ASP A 79 23.55 -0.29 10.03
N GLU A 80 22.88 -1.42 9.76
CA GLU A 80 22.80 -2.06 8.46
C GLU A 80 21.38 -2.04 7.87
N ILE A 81 21.27 -1.76 6.57
CA ILE A 81 20.02 -1.89 5.82
C ILE A 81 19.60 -3.35 5.83
N THR A 82 18.50 -3.67 6.53
CA THR A 82 17.85 -4.96 6.49
C THR A 82 16.75 -4.93 5.43
N THR A 83 16.96 -5.64 4.33
CA THR A 83 15.92 -5.82 3.32
C THR A 83 14.80 -6.68 3.89
N ILE A 84 13.56 -6.19 3.84
CA ILE A 84 12.40 -7.05 4.06
C ILE A 84 11.97 -7.53 2.69
N ASP A 85 11.91 -8.85 2.55
CA ASP A 85 11.37 -9.51 1.38
C ASP A 85 9.83 -9.42 1.39
N LEU A 86 9.33 -8.18 1.30
CA LEU A 86 7.98 -7.92 0.85
C LEU A 86 8.10 -7.66 -0.63
N ASP A 87 8.04 -8.75 -1.38
CA ASP A 87 7.98 -8.75 -2.82
C ASP A 87 7.05 -7.62 -3.31
N GLY A 88 7.55 -6.72 -4.17
CA GLY A 88 6.75 -5.64 -4.74
C GLY A 88 5.47 -6.12 -5.45
N TYR A 89 5.43 -7.39 -5.87
CA TYR A 89 4.21 -8.03 -6.36
C TYR A 89 3.09 -8.11 -5.31
N PHE A 90 3.39 -8.05 -4.01
CA PHE A 90 2.37 -7.97 -2.96
C PHE A 90 1.46 -6.75 -3.15
N LEU A 91 2.02 -5.55 -3.27
CA LEU A 91 1.22 -4.33 -3.45
C LEU A 91 0.46 -4.36 -4.79
N LEU A 92 1.09 -4.91 -5.84
CA LEU A 92 0.45 -5.13 -7.13
C LEU A 92 -0.75 -6.06 -7.03
N ASN A 93 -0.62 -7.17 -6.30
CA ASN A 93 -1.69 -8.13 -6.10
C ASN A 93 -2.81 -7.54 -5.23
N LEU A 94 -2.46 -6.80 -4.17
CA LEU A 94 -3.45 -6.17 -3.29
C LEU A 94 -4.29 -5.12 -4.04
N ILE A 95 -3.66 -4.29 -4.87
CA ILE A 95 -4.36 -3.25 -5.62
C ILE A 95 -5.06 -3.81 -6.87
N GLY A 96 -4.41 -4.73 -7.58
CA GLY A 96 -4.85 -5.21 -8.89
C GLY A 96 -5.80 -6.42 -8.85
N LYS A 97 -5.81 -7.22 -7.77
CA LYS A 97 -6.53 -8.51 -7.73
C LYS A 97 -7.57 -8.64 -6.61
N VAL A 98 -7.75 -7.65 -5.73
CA VAL A 98 -8.77 -7.74 -4.67
C VAL A 98 -10.17 -7.64 -5.30
N PRO A 99 -10.98 -8.72 -5.27
CA PRO A 99 -12.22 -8.83 -6.03
C PRO A 99 -13.45 -8.26 -5.29
N VAL A 100 -13.24 -7.51 -4.20
CA VAL A 100 -14.32 -7.01 -3.32
C VAL A 100 -14.28 -5.50 -3.18
N ALA A 101 -15.38 -4.95 -2.66
CA ALA A 101 -15.69 -3.53 -2.40
C ALA A 101 -14.47 -2.67 -1.98
N PRO A 102 -14.54 -1.33 -2.14
CA PRO A 102 -13.45 -0.41 -1.81
C PRO A 102 -12.76 -0.76 -0.49
N LEU A 103 -11.52 -1.24 -0.56
CA LEU A 103 -10.70 -1.62 0.59
C LEU A 103 -9.79 -0.44 0.91
N ASP A 104 -9.96 0.13 2.10
CA ASP A 104 -9.08 1.18 2.61
C ASP A 104 -7.76 0.57 3.11
N ILE A 105 -6.66 0.91 2.43
CA ILE A 105 -5.32 0.36 2.68
C ILE A 105 -4.46 1.39 3.40
N SER A 106 -3.84 0.92 4.49
CA SER A 106 -2.89 1.66 5.30
C SER A 106 -1.64 0.82 5.54
N ILE A 107 -0.47 1.27 5.09
CA ILE A 107 0.81 0.55 5.25
C ILE A 107 1.87 1.52 5.76
N TYR A 108 2.54 1.17 6.86
CA TYR A 108 3.53 2.04 7.51
C TYR A 108 4.84 1.31 7.77
N TYR A 109 5.84 1.61 6.95
CA TYR A 109 7.21 1.08 7.00
C TYR A 109 8.24 2.22 6.91
N ASP A 110 8.28 3.06 7.95
CA ASP A 110 9.11 4.26 7.98
C ASP A 110 10.39 4.06 8.82
N ILE A 111 11.10 2.96 8.57
CA ILE A 111 12.42 2.72 9.17
C ILE A 111 13.44 2.76 8.04
N PRO A 112 14.43 3.67 8.05
CA PRO A 112 15.38 3.84 6.95
C PRO A 112 16.11 2.55 6.57
N VAL A 113 16.39 1.69 7.55
CA VAL A 113 17.08 0.42 7.34
C VAL A 113 16.18 -0.67 6.76
N LEU A 114 14.87 -0.51 6.80
CA LEU A 114 13.93 -1.50 6.26
C LEU A 114 13.50 -1.09 4.86
N VAL A 115 13.97 -1.83 3.87
CA VAL A 115 13.76 -1.54 2.45
C VAL A 115 12.88 -2.61 1.85
N LEU A 116 11.84 -2.20 1.13
CA LEU A 116 11.06 -3.12 0.28
C LEU A 116 11.81 -3.39 -1.02
N GLN A 117 11.91 -4.66 -1.40
CA GLN A 117 12.36 -5.02 -2.74
C GLN A 117 11.29 -4.64 -3.75
N PHE A 118 11.50 -3.49 -4.36
CA PHE A 118 10.58 -2.89 -5.28
C PHE A 118 11.40 -2.34 -6.42
N ASP A 119 11.21 -2.82 -7.64
CA ASP A 119 11.93 -2.28 -8.80
C ASP A 119 11.16 -1.11 -9.46
N PRO A 120 11.83 -0.27 -10.28
CA PRO A 120 11.18 0.88 -10.91
C PRO A 120 9.99 0.53 -11.81
N LEU A 121 10.03 -0.63 -12.49
CA LEU A 121 8.95 -1.08 -13.38
C LEU A 121 7.75 -1.59 -12.58
N GLN A 122 7.98 -2.24 -11.44
CA GLN A 122 6.93 -2.59 -10.48
C GLN A 122 6.22 -1.35 -9.95
N MET A 123 6.93 -0.22 -9.73
CA MET A 123 6.28 1.05 -9.34
C MET A 123 5.37 1.58 -10.43
N CYS A 124 5.85 1.54 -11.67
CA CYS A 124 5.04 1.94 -12.81
C CYS A 124 3.83 1.02 -12.98
N ALA A 125 4.02 -0.30 -12.82
CA ALA A 125 2.96 -1.29 -12.86
C ALA A 125 1.92 -1.04 -11.77
N LEU A 126 2.33 -0.64 -10.56
CA LEU A 126 1.42 -0.36 -9.45
C LEU A 126 0.45 0.77 -9.78
N ILE A 127 1.00 1.88 -10.27
CA ILE A 127 0.21 3.04 -10.68
C ILE A 127 -0.71 2.67 -11.84
N ARG A 128 -0.21 1.89 -12.80
CA ARG A 128 -0.98 1.45 -13.98
C ARG A 128 -2.12 0.51 -13.57
N CYS A 129 -1.84 -0.48 -12.70
CA CYS A 129 -2.82 -1.40 -12.13
C CYS A 129 -3.90 -0.67 -11.36
N TRP A 130 -3.54 0.29 -10.48
CA TRP A 130 -4.52 1.12 -9.79
C TRP A 130 -5.37 1.93 -10.78
N ARG A 131 -4.72 2.58 -11.77
CA ARG A 131 -5.38 3.43 -12.77
C ARG A 131 -6.45 2.69 -13.56
N THR A 132 -6.23 1.41 -13.85
CA THR A 132 -7.12 0.58 -14.66
C THR A 132 -7.92 -0.42 -13.84
N ALA A 133 -7.89 -0.35 -12.51
CA ALA A 133 -8.68 -1.24 -11.67
C ALA A 133 -10.18 -0.99 -11.88
N PRO A 134 -11.06 -1.99 -11.72
CA PRO A 134 -12.51 -1.78 -11.85
C PRO A 134 -13.08 -0.76 -10.86
N PHE A 135 -12.43 -0.63 -9.70
CA PHE A 135 -12.77 0.34 -8.66
C PHE A 135 -11.52 1.12 -8.25
N ALA A 136 -11.68 2.41 -8.02
CA ALA A 136 -10.62 3.24 -7.46
C ALA A 136 -10.43 2.89 -5.98
N GLN A 137 -9.54 1.94 -5.69
CA GLN A 137 -9.28 1.48 -4.33
C GLN A 137 -8.84 2.67 -3.45
N PRO A 138 -9.54 2.97 -2.34
CA PRO A 138 -9.13 4.01 -1.42
C PRO A 138 -7.82 3.61 -0.75
N ILE A 139 -6.82 4.47 -0.86
CA ILE A 139 -5.54 4.31 -0.16
C ILE A 139 -5.46 5.49 0.78
N THR A 140 -5.75 5.26 2.07
CA THR A 140 -5.53 6.30 3.08
C THR A 140 -4.06 6.69 3.11
N GLN A 141 -3.15 5.71 3.21
CA GLN A 141 -1.72 5.97 3.24
C GLN A 141 -0.88 4.70 3.08
N ILE A 142 0.06 4.68 2.15
CA ILE A 142 1.13 3.67 2.06
C ILE A 142 2.46 4.40 2.13
N VAL A 143 3.25 4.11 3.17
CA VAL A 143 4.59 4.65 3.40
C VAL A 143 5.59 3.52 3.51
N PHE A 144 6.64 3.59 2.71
CA PHE A 144 7.73 2.61 2.73
C PHE A 144 9.04 3.19 2.20
N ASN A 145 10.16 2.56 2.54
CA ASN A 145 11.46 2.86 1.96
C ASN A 145 11.83 1.83 0.89
N SER A 146 12.52 2.24 -0.17
CA SER A 146 13.14 1.33 -1.14
C SER A 146 14.52 1.83 -1.59
N ILE A 147 15.31 0.94 -2.20
CA ILE A 147 16.62 1.28 -2.80
C ILE A 147 16.48 1.95 -4.18
N VAL A 148 15.25 2.03 -4.71
CA VAL A 148 15.00 2.71 -6.00
C VAL A 148 15.23 4.19 -5.79
N THR A 149 16.14 4.75 -6.58
CA THR A 149 16.37 6.18 -6.59
C THR A 149 15.26 6.90 -7.37
N ILE A 150 15.05 8.18 -7.05
CA ILE A 150 14.09 9.04 -7.76
C ILE A 150 14.38 9.06 -9.27
N SER A 151 15.66 9.09 -9.66
CA SER A 151 16.08 9.06 -11.07
C SER A 151 15.69 7.76 -11.77
N GLN A 152 15.96 6.61 -11.14
CA GLN A 152 15.59 5.30 -11.72
C GLN A 152 14.08 5.18 -11.93
N PHE A 153 13.28 5.71 -10.99
CA PHE A 153 11.82 5.75 -11.16
C PHE A 153 11.41 6.69 -12.30
N HIS A 154 12.04 7.86 -12.41
CA HIS A 154 11.76 8.83 -13.48
C HIS A 154 11.96 8.20 -14.87
N ASP A 155 13.12 7.58 -15.10
CA ASP A 155 13.46 6.93 -16.37
C ASP A 155 12.46 5.81 -16.70
N ALA A 156 12.12 4.98 -15.73
CA ALA A 156 11.16 3.89 -15.89
C ALA A 156 9.74 4.41 -16.20
N ALA A 157 9.33 5.51 -15.57
CA ALA A 157 8.02 6.11 -15.74
C ALA A 157 7.87 6.81 -17.10
N GLU A 158 8.92 7.49 -17.55
CA GLU A 158 9.00 8.07 -18.90
C GLU A 158 8.94 6.98 -19.97
N HIS A 159 9.75 5.92 -19.83
CA HIS A 159 9.73 4.77 -20.73
C HIS A 159 8.34 4.09 -20.75
N SER A 160 7.70 4.03 -19.59
CA SER A 160 6.36 3.48 -19.40
C SER A 160 5.22 4.41 -19.87
N ARG A 161 5.53 5.63 -20.34
CA ARG A 161 4.54 6.67 -20.70
C ARG A 161 3.49 6.86 -19.61
N LEU A 162 3.91 6.80 -18.36
CA LEU A 162 3.01 6.76 -17.22
C LEU A 162 2.46 8.15 -16.90
N PHE A 163 3.26 9.18 -17.16
CA PHE A 163 3.01 10.57 -16.83
C PHE A 163 2.99 11.44 -18.09
N GLN A 164 2.24 12.54 -18.04
CA GLN A 164 2.33 13.59 -19.06
C GLN A 164 3.62 14.40 -18.87
N TYR A 165 4.07 15.03 -19.96
CA TYR A 165 5.28 15.85 -19.95
C TYR A 165 5.16 16.97 -18.89
N GLY A 166 6.13 17.08 -17.98
CA GLY A 166 6.15 18.09 -16.91
C GLY A 166 5.47 17.69 -15.59
N GLU A 167 4.87 16.50 -15.49
CA GLU A 167 4.37 15.96 -14.19
C GLU A 167 5.50 15.45 -13.28
N LEU A 168 6.73 15.38 -13.80
CA LEU A 168 7.93 14.98 -13.08
C LEU A 168 8.69 16.23 -12.59
N LEU A 169 8.47 16.60 -11.32
CA LEU A 169 9.30 17.59 -10.65
C LEU A 169 10.68 17.00 -10.30
N PRO A 170 11.77 17.76 -10.47
CA PRO A 170 13.13 17.28 -10.21
C PRO A 170 13.45 17.13 -8.72
N VAL A 171 14.44 16.27 -8.47
CA VAL A 171 15.13 15.91 -7.20
C VAL A 171 15.33 17.12 -6.26
N PRO A 172 15.21 16.95 -4.91
CA PRO A 172 15.15 15.69 -4.15
C PRO A 172 13.75 15.22 -3.80
N TYR A 173 12.73 15.78 -4.46
CA TYR A 173 11.33 15.43 -4.24
C TYR A 173 10.69 15.04 -5.56
N CYS A 174 9.91 13.97 -5.55
CA CYS A 174 9.02 13.67 -6.66
C CYS A 174 7.57 13.78 -6.17
N ARG A 175 6.70 14.33 -7.01
CA ARG A 175 5.26 14.38 -6.77
C ARG A 175 4.53 14.10 -8.05
N PHE A 176 3.64 13.13 -8.01
CA PHE A 176 2.88 12.66 -9.15
C PHE A 176 1.43 12.49 -8.79
N HIS A 177 0.58 12.77 -9.78
CA HIS A 177 -0.82 12.46 -9.71
C HIS A 177 -1.20 11.59 -10.90
N SER A 178 -2.04 10.59 -10.66
CA SER A 178 -2.60 9.75 -11.71
C SER A 178 -4.11 9.66 -11.53
N ILE A 179 -4.87 10.10 -12.53
CA ILE A 179 -6.34 10.03 -12.52
C ILE A 179 -6.79 8.59 -12.78
N HIS A 180 -7.81 8.11 -12.06
CA HIS A 180 -8.38 6.79 -12.30
C HIS A 180 -9.18 6.76 -13.61
N THR A 181 -9.02 5.68 -14.40
CA THR A 181 -9.61 5.58 -15.75
C THR A 181 -11.14 5.63 -15.72
N PHE A 182 -11.74 4.88 -14.79
CA PHE A 182 -13.20 4.74 -14.69
C PHE A 182 -13.85 5.71 -13.69
N ASN A 183 -13.06 6.42 -12.88
CA ASN A 183 -13.57 7.37 -11.89
C ASN A 183 -12.68 8.62 -11.87
N ARG A 184 -12.97 9.56 -12.77
CA ARG A 184 -12.15 10.76 -12.96
C ARG A 184 -12.12 11.71 -11.77
N ASN A 185 -12.97 11.50 -10.77
CA ASN A 185 -12.98 12.28 -9.53
C ASN A 185 -11.99 11.74 -8.49
N VAL A 186 -11.29 10.63 -8.75
CA VAL A 186 -10.32 10.05 -7.83
C VAL A 186 -8.94 10.08 -8.46
N VAL A 187 -7.97 10.58 -7.70
CA VAL A 187 -6.56 10.63 -8.09
C VAL A 187 -5.72 9.83 -7.13
N LEU A 188 -4.74 9.11 -7.67
CA LEU A 188 -3.65 8.53 -6.91
C LEU A 188 -2.54 9.57 -6.82
N LYS A 189 -2.14 9.94 -5.60
CA LYS A 189 -0.95 10.74 -5.35
C LYS A 189 0.19 9.83 -4.97
N LEU A 190 1.32 10.01 -5.64
CA LEU A 190 2.61 9.44 -5.26
C LEU A 190 3.53 10.62 -4.93
N ALA A 191 4.16 10.58 -3.76
CA ALA A 191 5.25 11.47 -3.40
C ALA A 191 6.46 10.65 -2.97
N CYS A 192 7.65 11.17 -3.23
CA CYS A 192 8.88 10.55 -2.76
C CYS A 192 9.94 11.58 -2.42
N TYR A 193 10.85 11.20 -1.55
CA TYR A 193 12.03 11.99 -1.21
C TYR A 193 13.19 11.12 -0.77
N ALA A 194 14.40 11.66 -0.93
CA ALA A 194 15.60 11.03 -0.41
C ALA A 194 15.57 10.96 1.13
N ASN A 195 15.88 9.79 1.68
CA ASN A 195 15.94 9.52 3.12
C ASN A 195 17.22 8.72 3.43
N GLY A 196 18.35 9.42 3.60
CA GLY A 196 19.66 8.77 3.72
C GLY A 196 20.05 8.04 2.43
N ASN A 197 20.35 6.74 2.53
CA ASN A 197 20.72 5.89 1.40
C ASN A 197 19.53 5.23 0.70
N VAL A 198 18.30 5.58 1.09
CA VAL A 198 17.06 5.01 0.55
C VAL A 198 16.13 6.12 0.07
N THR A 199 15.14 5.77 -0.74
CA THR A 199 14.04 6.67 -1.10
C THR A 199 12.82 6.30 -0.29
N GLN A 200 12.21 7.29 0.36
CA GLN A 200 10.92 7.13 1.02
C GLN A 200 9.79 7.45 0.05
N TRP A 201 8.78 6.59 0.02
CA TRP A 201 7.63 6.67 -0.87
C TRP A 201 6.36 6.84 -0.07
N HIS A 202 5.46 7.68 -0.57
CA HIS A 202 4.16 7.99 0.00
C HIS A 202 3.10 7.85 -1.09
N ILE A 203 2.14 6.95 -0.90
CA ILE A 203 1.02 6.73 -1.84
C ILE A 203 -0.29 6.93 -1.11
N GLN A 204 -1.20 7.70 -1.71
CA GLN A 204 -2.53 7.97 -1.19
C GLN A 204 -3.52 8.21 -2.31
N THR A 205 -4.81 8.03 -2.07
CA THR A 205 -5.86 8.48 -2.98
C THR A 205 -6.55 9.73 -2.46
N GLU A 206 -6.90 10.64 -3.35
CA GLU A 206 -7.70 11.82 -3.04
C GLU A 206 -8.92 11.90 -3.95
N ILE A 207 -10.04 12.38 -3.41
CA ILE A 207 -11.21 12.77 -4.19
C ILE A 207 -11.02 14.22 -4.62
N LEU A 208 -10.97 14.46 -5.93
CA LEU A 208 -11.05 15.79 -6.51
C LEU A 208 -12.41 16.37 -6.14
N LYS A 209 -12.44 17.31 -5.19
CA LYS A 209 -13.63 18.10 -4.94
C LYS A 209 -13.95 18.82 -6.24
N SER A 210 -15.18 18.68 -6.74
CA SER A 210 -15.65 19.55 -7.81
C SER A 210 -15.46 20.99 -7.34
N SER A 211 -14.53 21.72 -7.96
CA SER A 211 -14.51 23.15 -7.82
C SER A 211 -15.87 23.62 -8.33
N GLY A 212 -16.70 24.10 -7.41
CA GLY A 212 -17.94 24.77 -7.74
C GLY A 212 -17.59 26.03 -8.52
N TYR A 213 -17.36 25.90 -9.82
CA TYR A 213 -17.56 26.99 -10.74
C TYR A 213 -19.05 27.30 -10.69
N LYS A 214 -19.43 28.23 -9.81
CA LYS A 214 -20.59 29.07 -10.07
C LYS A 214 -20.31 29.70 -11.43
N LYS A 215 -21.06 29.28 -12.45
CA LYS A 215 -21.25 30.11 -13.64
C LYS A 215 -21.73 31.47 -13.12
N ILE A 216 -20.89 32.49 -13.27
CA ILE A 216 -21.32 33.88 -13.24
C ILE A 216 -22.01 34.14 -14.57
#